data_AF-F9S1H0-F1
#
_entry.id   AF-F9S1H0-F1
#
_cell.length_a   1.000
_cell.length_b   1.000
_cell.length_c   1.000
_cell.angle_alpha   90.00
_cell.angle_beta   90.00
_cell.angle_gamma   90.00
#
_symmetry.space_group_name_H-M   'P 1'
#
loop_
_entity.id
_entity.type
_entity.pdbx_description
1 polymer ?
#
loop_
_entity_poly.entity_id
_entity_poly.type
_entity_poly.pdbx_seq_one_letter_code
_entity_poly.pdbx_strand_id
1 'polypeptide(L)'
;MVNKFLIALLGTLSISSFAMASQDPTAPLNWQPVAESKQAKKVTQYRVPNLQSIVCRDDKECVAILNGQALAQGERIDGFQVKQVRSEYVTVARGSKQWKLELFPLEVKQ
;
A
#
# COMPACT_ATOMS: atom_id res chain seq x y z
N MET A 1 -57.06 32.20 38.67
CA MET A 1 -58.05 31.15 38.33
C MET A 1 -58.65 31.52 36.99
N VAL A 2 -58.83 30.54 36.09
CA VAL A 2 -59.21 30.64 34.65
C VAL A 2 -58.02 31.12 33.78
N ASN A 3 -57.52 30.42 32.76
CA ASN A 3 -58.05 29.29 31.98
C ASN A 3 -56.93 28.32 31.56
N LYS A 4 -56.93 27.10 32.13
CA LYS A 4 -56.12 25.96 31.68
C LYS A 4 -56.84 25.29 30.49
N PHE A 5 -56.93 25.96 29.36
CA PHE A 5 -57.56 25.43 28.14
C PHE A 5 -56.83 25.87 26.86
N LEU A 6 -55.51 26.03 26.96
CA LEU A 6 -54.64 26.22 25.80
C LEU A 6 -53.44 25.25 25.86
N ILE A 7 -53.71 24.06 26.38
CA ILE A 7 -52.90 22.86 26.22
C ILE A 7 -53.84 21.91 25.46
N ALA A 8 -53.73 21.80 24.12
CA ALA A 8 -54.20 20.64 23.33
C ALA A 8 -54.28 20.84 21.79
N LEU A 9 -53.83 21.96 21.18
CA LEU A 9 -53.97 22.14 19.71
C LEU A 9 -52.72 22.60 18.97
N LEU A 10 -51.54 22.46 19.58
CA LEU A 10 -50.27 22.72 18.88
C LEU A 10 -49.29 21.55 19.03
N GLY A 11 -49.84 20.35 19.20
CA GLY A 11 -49.14 19.10 18.94
C GLY A 11 -49.77 18.48 17.70
N THR A 12 -49.11 18.61 16.55
CA THR A 12 -48.98 17.59 15.50
C THR A 12 -48.55 18.21 14.17
N LEU A 13 -47.60 17.54 13.51
CA LEU A 13 -47.28 17.62 12.08
C LEU A 13 -46.73 18.98 11.60
N SER A 14 -45.44 19.07 11.26
CA SER A 14 -44.98 18.47 10.01
C SER A 14 -43.47 18.27 10.00
N ILE A 15 -43.03 17.03 10.17
CA ILE A 15 -41.71 16.58 9.71
C ILE A 15 -41.95 16.13 8.27
N SER A 16 -41.82 17.03 7.30
CA SER A 16 -41.90 16.69 5.89
C SER A 16 -40.52 16.27 5.36
N SER A 17 -40.45 14.98 5.11
CA SER A 17 -39.45 14.11 4.49
C SER A 17 -38.31 14.74 3.67
N PHE A 18 -37.10 14.24 3.94
CA PHE A 18 -35.93 14.37 3.06
C PHE A 18 -36.26 13.82 1.67
N ALA A 19 -36.29 14.69 0.65
CA ALA A 19 -36.37 14.28 -0.74
C ALA A 19 -34.99 13.77 -1.19
N MET A 20 -34.85 12.45 -1.32
CA MET A 20 -33.70 11.82 -1.96
C MET A 20 -34.08 11.50 -3.41
N ALA A 21 -33.75 12.40 -4.33
CA ALA A 21 -33.90 12.15 -5.76
C ALA A 21 -32.63 12.60 -6.47
N SER A 22 -31.66 11.70 -6.57
CA SER A 22 -30.48 11.84 -7.43
C SER A 22 -30.33 10.57 -8.28
N GLN A 23 -31.42 10.16 -8.93
CA GLN A 23 -31.42 9.03 -9.86
C GLN A 23 -31.71 9.60 -11.24
N ASP A 24 -30.76 9.40 -12.15
CA ASP A 24 -30.83 9.83 -13.53
C ASP A 24 -31.97 9.09 -14.25
N PRO A 25 -32.98 9.79 -14.78
CA PRO A 25 -34.13 9.17 -15.43
C PRO A 25 -33.79 8.49 -16.77
N THR A 26 -32.54 8.58 -17.24
CA THR A 26 -32.08 7.91 -18.47
C THR A 26 -31.41 6.55 -18.23
N ALA A 27 -31.41 6.04 -17.00
CA ALA A 27 -30.79 4.76 -16.68
C ALA A 27 -31.52 3.55 -17.34
N PRO A 28 -30.79 2.57 -17.90
CA PRO A 28 -31.38 1.40 -18.55
C PRO A 28 -32.06 0.45 -17.54
N LEU A 29 -33.04 -0.34 -18.01
CA LEU A 29 -33.90 -1.24 -17.21
C LEU A 29 -33.16 -2.29 -16.35
N ASN A 30 -31.87 -2.55 -16.60
CA ASN A 30 -31.03 -3.47 -15.83
C ASN A 30 -29.91 -2.75 -15.03
N TRP A 31 -30.00 -1.43 -14.86
CA TRP A 31 -28.99 -0.67 -14.13
C TRP A 31 -29.09 -0.90 -12.62
N GLN A 32 -28.16 -1.67 -12.07
CA GLN A 32 -27.93 -1.78 -10.63
C GLN A 32 -26.74 -0.88 -10.28
N PRO A 33 -26.85 0.04 -9.30
CA PRO A 33 -25.69 0.77 -8.83
C PRO A 33 -24.68 -0.26 -8.32
N VAL A 34 -23.48 -0.26 -8.89
CA VAL A 34 -22.39 -1.09 -8.38
C VAL A 34 -22.20 -0.69 -6.93
N ALA A 35 -22.62 -1.56 -6.01
CA ALA A 35 -22.37 -1.36 -4.60
C ALA A 35 -20.89 -1.05 -4.46
N GLU A 36 -20.54 0.09 -3.88
CA GLU A 36 -19.16 0.52 -3.67
C GLU A 36 -18.41 -0.65 -3.06
N SER A 37 -17.66 -1.37 -3.91
CA SER A 37 -16.96 -2.55 -3.46
C SER A 37 -15.94 -2.02 -2.48
N LYS A 38 -16.08 -2.38 -1.20
CA LYS A 38 -15.08 -2.07 -0.18
C LYS A 38 -13.74 -2.47 -0.76
N GLN A 39 -12.93 -1.46 -1.14
CA GLN A 39 -11.68 -1.71 -1.83
C GLN A 39 -10.89 -2.70 -0.97
N ALA A 40 -10.69 -3.91 -1.50
CA ALA A 40 -9.90 -4.91 -0.80
C ALA A 40 -8.54 -4.26 -0.50
N LYS A 41 -8.13 -4.27 0.78
CA LYS A 41 -6.83 -3.72 1.19
C LYS A 41 -5.75 -4.35 0.32
N LYS A 42 -5.19 -3.57 -0.60
CA LYS A 42 -4.10 -4.01 -1.46
C LYS A 42 -2.94 -4.40 -0.56
N VAL A 43 -2.61 -5.69 -0.53
CA VAL A 43 -1.44 -6.18 0.21
C VAL A 43 -0.21 -5.68 -0.52
N THR A 44 0.50 -4.71 0.07
CA THR A 44 1.76 -4.20 -0.47
C THR A 44 2.82 -5.29 -0.31
N GLN A 45 3.10 -6.02 -1.40
CA GLN A 45 4.22 -6.95 -1.45
C GLN A 45 5.51 -6.17 -1.68
N TYR A 46 6.39 -6.16 -0.66
CA TYR A 46 7.72 -5.59 -0.82
C TYR A 46 8.64 -6.59 -1.49
N ARG A 47 9.07 -6.27 -2.71
CA ARG A 47 10.02 -7.10 -3.45
C ARG A 47 11.44 -6.88 -2.92
N VAL A 48 12.21 -7.96 -2.89
CA VAL A 48 13.64 -7.91 -2.57
C VAL A 48 14.33 -7.07 -3.66
N PRO A 49 15.25 -6.14 -3.31
CA PRO A 49 15.96 -5.36 -4.31
C PRO A 49 16.76 -6.27 -5.24
N ASN A 50 16.81 -5.91 -6.51
CA ASN A 50 17.63 -6.59 -7.50
C ASN A 50 19.06 -6.05 -7.41
N LEU A 51 20.05 -6.95 -7.46
CA LEU A 51 21.47 -6.61 -7.50
C LEU A 51 21.91 -6.51 -8.96
N GLN A 52 22.47 -5.36 -9.34
CA GLN A 52 22.93 -5.11 -10.72
C GLN A 52 24.44 -5.20 -10.89
N SER A 53 25.22 -4.68 -9.92
CA SER A 53 26.68 -4.77 -9.95
C SER A 53 27.28 -4.60 -8.55
N ILE A 54 28.55 -4.97 -8.42
CA ILE A 54 29.36 -4.76 -7.23
C ILE A 54 30.68 -4.13 -7.68
N VAL A 55 31.10 -3.07 -7.00
CA VAL A 55 32.36 -2.38 -7.29
C VAL A 55 33.21 -2.37 -6.03
N CYS A 56 34.40 -2.94 -6.09
CA CYS A 56 35.35 -2.97 -4.97
C CYS A 56 36.58 -2.14 -5.27
N ARG A 57 37.04 -1.36 -4.29
CA ARG A 57 38.37 -0.74 -4.28
C ARG A 57 39.30 -1.60 -3.44
N ASP A 58 40.38 -2.06 -4.05
CA ASP A 58 41.44 -2.87 -3.42
C ASP A 58 40.93 -4.06 -2.59
N ASP A 59 39.82 -4.66 -3.03
CA ASP A 59 39.08 -5.78 -2.40
C ASP A 59 38.60 -5.56 -0.95
N LYS A 60 38.72 -4.34 -0.41
CA LYS A 60 38.37 -4.01 0.99
C LYS A 60 37.08 -3.20 1.10
N GLU A 61 36.91 -2.22 0.22
CA GLU A 61 35.75 -1.32 0.23
C GLU A 61 34.90 -1.62 -0.99
N CYS A 62 33.78 -2.32 -0.77
CA CYS A 62 32.85 -2.67 -1.82
C CYS A 62 31.54 -1.90 -1.69
N VAL A 63 31.00 -1.50 -2.84
CA VAL A 63 29.70 -0.85 -2.98
C VAL A 63 28.83 -1.69 -3.91
N ALA A 64 27.57 -1.90 -3.53
CA ALA A 64 26.59 -2.64 -4.32
C ALA A 64 25.69 -1.66 -5.08
N ILE A 65 25.41 -1.95 -6.34
CA ILE A 65 24.33 -1.26 -7.07
C ILE A 65 23.04 -2.08 -6.90
N LEU A 66 22.11 -1.60 -6.09
CA LEU A 66 20.80 -2.20 -5.82
C LEU A 66 19.68 -1.30 -6.34
N ASN A 67 18.79 -1.85 -7.17
CA ASN A 67 17.77 -1.10 -7.91
C ASN A 67 18.30 0.20 -8.55
N GLY A 68 19.55 0.18 -9.05
CA GLY A 68 20.21 1.34 -9.66
C GLY A 68 20.85 2.33 -8.68
N GLN A 69 20.81 2.07 -7.37
CA GLN A 69 21.42 2.93 -6.33
C GLN A 69 22.70 2.30 -5.78
N ALA A 70 23.77 3.09 -5.67
CA ALA A 70 25.02 2.68 -5.07
C ALA A 70 24.90 2.71 -3.54
N LEU A 71 25.06 1.56 -2.90
CA LEU A 71 24.89 1.37 -1.46
C LEU A 71 26.06 0.61 -0.84
N ALA A 72 26.59 1.16 0.24
CA ALA A 72 27.58 0.56 1.11
C ALA A 72 26.93 -0.26 2.24
N GLN A 73 27.76 -1.01 2.97
CA GLN A 73 27.31 -1.74 4.15
C GLN A 73 26.70 -0.79 5.20
N GLY A 74 25.53 -1.16 5.73
CA GLY A 74 24.79 -0.39 6.72
C GLY A 74 23.68 0.48 6.14
N GLU A 75 23.76 0.85 4.87
CA GLU A 75 22.76 1.68 4.18
C GLU A 75 21.45 0.92 3.93
N ARG A 76 20.41 1.65 3.51
CA ARG A 76 19.05 1.12 3.40
C ARG A 76 18.39 1.49 2.09
N ILE A 77 17.63 0.56 1.54
CA ILE A 77 16.80 0.75 0.33
C ILE A 77 15.49 -0.01 0.46
N ASP A 78 14.37 0.64 0.14
CA ASP A 78 13.03 0.05 0.15
C ASP A 78 12.65 -0.71 1.44
N GLY A 79 13.23 -0.29 2.58
CA GLY A 79 13.04 -0.92 3.89
C GLY A 79 13.98 -2.10 4.21
N PHE A 80 14.86 -2.47 3.29
CA PHE A 80 15.96 -3.42 3.50
C PHE A 80 17.22 -2.69 3.98
N GLN A 81 18.02 -3.36 4.80
CA GLN A 81 19.35 -2.91 5.21
C GLN A 81 20.41 -3.76 4.52
N VAL A 82 21.42 -3.12 3.96
CA VAL A 82 22.62 -3.80 3.44
C VAL A 82 23.44 -4.28 4.64
N LYS A 83 23.54 -5.60 4.81
CA LYS A 83 24.27 -6.22 5.92
C LYS A 83 25.73 -6.47 5.58
N GLN A 84 26.02 -6.86 4.34
CA GLN A 84 27.38 -7.12 3.88
C GLN A 84 27.46 -6.95 2.38
N VAL A 85 28.57 -6.39 1.91
CA VAL A 85 28.94 -6.32 0.49
C VAL A 85 30.25 -7.07 0.33
N ARG A 86 30.25 -8.15 -0.45
CA ARG A 86 31.45 -8.89 -0.89
C ARG A 86 31.60 -8.71 -2.39
N SER A 87 32.73 -9.09 -2.97
CA SER A 87 32.97 -8.96 -4.41
C SER A 87 32.02 -9.82 -5.26
N GLU A 88 31.49 -10.91 -4.68
CA GLU A 88 30.66 -11.88 -5.38
C GLU A 88 29.18 -11.91 -4.94
N TYR A 89 28.85 -11.39 -3.75
CA TYR A 89 27.47 -11.33 -3.26
C TYR A 89 27.20 -10.16 -2.32
N VAL A 90 25.92 -9.84 -2.18
CA VAL A 90 25.41 -8.84 -1.22
C VAL A 90 24.37 -9.50 -0.33
N THR A 91 24.43 -9.28 0.98
CA THR A 91 23.35 -9.69 1.88
C THR A 91 22.52 -8.49 2.30
N VAL A 92 21.21 -8.60 2.14
CA VAL A 92 20.23 -7.60 2.59
C VAL A 92 19.28 -8.22 3.59
N ALA A 93 18.82 -7.44 4.55
CA ALA A 93 17.89 -7.92 5.57
C ALA A 93 16.75 -6.95 5.82
N ARG A 94 15.59 -7.50 6.18
CA ARG A 94 14.39 -6.75 6.54
C ARG A 94 13.59 -7.51 7.59
N GLY A 95 13.39 -6.89 8.76
CA GLY A 95 12.83 -7.57 9.92
C GLY A 95 13.72 -8.75 10.32
N SER A 96 13.12 -9.94 10.44
CA SER A 96 13.82 -11.20 10.76
C SER A 96 14.32 -11.98 9.53
N LYS A 97 14.10 -11.46 8.31
CA LYS A 97 14.46 -12.15 7.06
C LYS A 97 15.74 -11.57 6.47
N GLN A 98 16.53 -12.43 5.84
CA GLN A 98 17.75 -12.07 5.12
C GLN A 98 17.77 -12.76 3.76
N TRP A 99 18.34 -12.09 2.77
CA TRP A 99 18.52 -12.59 1.40
C TRP A 99 19.97 -12.40 1.00
N LYS A 100 20.52 -13.42 0.33
CA LYS A 100 21.80 -13.35 -0.36
C LYS A 100 21.50 -13.08 -1.83
N LEU A 101 22.04 -11.99 -2.36
CA LEU A 101 21.88 -11.55 -3.74
C LEU A 101 23.19 -11.78 -4.48
N GLU A 102 23.09 -12.42 -5.64
CA GLU A 102 24.20 -12.72 -6.53
C GLU A 102 23.89 -12.10 -7.90
N LEU A 103 24.91 -11.68 -8.65
CA LEU A 103 24.73 -11.00 -9.94
C LEU A 103 24.08 -11.90 -10.99
N PHE A 104 24.36 -13.20 -10.91
CA PHE A 104 23.86 -14.22 -11.82
C PHE A 104 23.37 -15.40 -11.00
N PRO A 105 22.10 -15.39 -10.54
CA PRO A 105 21.54 -16.60 -9.95
C PRO A 105 21.59 -17.71 -11.02
N LEU A 106 22.11 -18.89 -10.66
CA LEU A 106 22.03 -20.07 -11.52
C LEU A 106 20.54 -20.43 -11.70
N GLU A 107 19.91 -19.95 -12.75
CA GLU A 107 18.58 -20.39 -13.16
C GLU A 107 18.72 -21.68 -13.98
N VAL A 108 18.80 -22.82 -13.30
CA VAL A 108 18.66 -24.12 -13.96
C VAL A 108 17.17 -24.32 -14.27
N LYS A 109 16.77 -24.10 -15.52
CA LYS A 109 15.45 -24.53 -16.01
C LYS A 109 15.50 -26.05 -16.26
N GLN A 110 14.61 -26.78 -15.59
CA GLN A 110 14.35 -28.21 -15.86
C GLN A 110 13.30 -28.36 -16.95
#